data_AF-L1NC27-F1
#
_entry.id   AF-L1NC27-F1
#
_cell.length_a   1.000
_cell.length_b   1.000
_cell.length_c   1.000
_cell.angle_alpha   90.00
_cell.angle_beta   90.00
_cell.angle_gamma   90.00
#
_symmetry.space_group_name_H-M   'P 1'
#
loop_
_entity.id
_entity.type
_entity.pdbx_description
1 polymer ?
#
loop_
_entity_poly.entity_id
_entity_poly.type
_entity_poly.pdbx_seq_one_letter_code
_entity_poly.pdbx_strand_id
1 'polypeptide(L)' 'MLTMFPDDNIERYANGNGWIIHRIERTISASKTSHRKQEEWMVCNYQLEEEPTLFD' A
#
# COMPACT_ATOMS: atom_id res chain seq x y z
N MET A 1 6.13 -4.81 6.52
CA MET A 1 5.01 -4.25 5.74
C MET A 1 4.18 -3.35 6.65
N LEU A 2 3.97 -2.10 6.26
CA LEU A 2 3.14 -1.11 6.97
C LEU A 2 2.03 -0.62 6.04
N THR A 3 0.78 -0.60 6.48
CA THR A 3 -0.36 -0.06 5.71
C THR A 3 -0.91 1.19 6.37
N MET A 4 -0.89 2.33 5.68
CA MET A 4 -1.29 3.63 6.21
C MET A 4 -1.94 4.49 5.11
N PHE A 5 -2.55 5.61 5.48
CA PHE A 5 -2.96 6.63 4.50
C PHE A 5 -1.75 7.38 3.92
N PRO A 6 -1.91 8.02 2.76
CA PRO A 6 -0.87 8.90 2.21
C PRO A 6 -0.41 9.94 3.23
N ASP A 7 0.91 10.03 3.43
CA ASP A 7 1.54 10.99 4.34
C ASP A 7 2.96 11.31 3.85
N ASP A 8 3.28 12.60 3.74
CA ASP A 8 4.54 13.08 3.19
C ASP A 8 5.77 12.62 4.00
N ASN A 9 5.63 12.44 5.33
CA ASN A 9 6.72 11.93 6.14
C ASN A 9 6.98 10.46 5.83
N ILE A 10 5.92 9.67 5.63
CA ILE A 10 6.05 8.27 5.23
C ILE A 10 6.80 8.16 3.90
N GLU A 11 6.44 8.99 2.90
CA GLU A 11 7.12 9.00 1.61
C GLU A 11 8.60 9.37 1.76
N ARG A 12 8.90 10.43 2.52
CA ARG A 12 10.27 10.86 2.77
C ARG A 12 11.10 9.77 3.44
N TYR A 13 10.57 9.11 4.47
CA TYR A 13 11.28 8.04 5.18
C TYR A 13 11.47 6.80 4.32
N ALA A 14 10.45 6.39 3.57
CA ALA A 14 10.54 5.24 2.67
C ALA A 14 11.61 5.49 1.59
N ASN A 15 11.57 6.66 0.95
CA ASN A 15 12.56 7.04 -0.05
C ASN A 15 13.98 7.10 0.54
N GLY A 16 14.14 7.67 1.74
CA GLY A 16 15.43 7.77 2.42
C GLY A 16 16.04 6.42 2.82
N ASN A 17 15.22 5.37 2.99
CA ASN A 17 15.67 4.03 3.35
C ASN A 17 15.61 3.03 2.18
N GLY A 18 15.26 3.47 0.97
CA GLY A 18 15.10 2.59 -0.19
C GLY A 18 13.95 1.58 -0.07
N TRP A 19 12.90 1.93 0.68
CA TRP A 19 11.71 1.10 0.82
C TRP A 19 10.72 1.33 -0.33
N ILE A 20 9.92 0.31 -0.63
CA ILE A 20 8.96 0.30 -1.73
C ILE A 20 7.60 0.75 -1.19
N ILE A 21 6.94 1.69 -1.88
CA ILE A 21 5.57 2.12 -1.57
C ILE A 21 4.64 1.61 -2.69
N HIS A 22 3.72 0.71 -2.34
CA HIS A 22 2.62 0.32 -3.21
C HIS A 22 1.39 1.17 -2.89
N ARG A 23 0.87 1.90 -3.88
CA ARG A 23 -0.36 2.70 -3.74
C ARG A 23 -1.57 1.84 -4.11
N ILE A 24 -2.55 1.74 -3.21
CA ILE A 24 -3.69 0.85 -3.32
C ILE A 24 -4.96 1.66 -3.13
N GLU A 25 -5.93 1.54 -4.03
CA GLU A 25 -7.27 2.08 -3.82
C GLU A 25 -8.15 1.02 -3.16
N ARG A 26 -8.79 1.37 -2.03
CA ARG A 26 -9.76 0.52 -1.34
C ARG A 26 -11.14 1.15 -1.36
N THR A 27 -12.15 0.30 -1.48
CA THR A 27 -13.55 0.71 -1.30
C THR A 27 -13.95 0.51 0.15
N ILE A 28 -14.36 1.57 0.82
CA ILE A 28 -14.85 1.53 2.20
C ILE A 28 -16.31 1.05 2.19
N SER A 29 -16.52 -0.22 2.53
CA SER A 29 -17.85 -0.87 2.55
C SER A 29 -18.60 -0.69 3.87
N ALA A 30 -17.93 -0.23 4.93
CA ALA A 30 -18.51 -0.09 6.28
C ALA A 30 -19.43 1.14 6.44
N SER A 31 -19.48 2.03 5.45
CA SER A 31 -20.31 3.24 5.47
C SER A 31 -21.73 2.93 5.01
N LYS A 32 -22.74 3.20 5.86
CA LYS A 32 -24.17 2.96 5.56
C LYS A 32 -24.75 3.88 4.46
N THR A 33 -24.05 4.95 4.10
CA THR A 33 -24.60 6.00 3.24
C THR A 33 -23.79 6.27 1.97
N SER A 34 -22.52 5.89 1.90
CA SER A 34 -21.70 6.12 0.70
C SER A 34 -20.52 5.17 0.64
N HIS A 35 -20.44 4.39 -0.43
CA HIS A 35 -19.24 3.65 -0.80
C HIS A 35 -18.19 4.67 -1.26
N ARG A 36 -17.22 4.94 -0.38
CA ARG A 36 -16.12 5.86 -0.68
C ARG A 36 -14.90 5.08 -1.14
N LYS A 37 -14.23 5.55 -2.19
CA LYS A 37 -12.89 5.11 -2.57
C LYS A 37 -11.86 5.85 -1.72
N GLN A 38 -10.88 5.14 -1.20
CA GLN A 38 -9.82 5.68 -0.36
C GLN A 38 -8.48 5.09 -0.76
N GLU A 39 -7.50 5.96 -0.97
CA GLU A 39 -6.13 5.53 -1.19
C GLU A 39 -5.49 5.11 0.15
N GLU A 40 -4.76 4.01 0.12
CA GLU A 40 -3.88 3.51 1.16
C GLU A 40 -2.51 3.18 0.56
N TRP A 41 -1.46 3.37 1.33
CA TRP A 41 -0.10 3.00 0.98
C TRP A 41 0.31 1.75 1.75
N MET A 42 0.94 0.82 1.05
CA MET A 42 1.60 -0.35 1.62
C MET A 42 3.11 -0.19 1.43
N VAL A 43 3.82 0.03 2.54
CA VAL A 43 5.26 0.24 2.55
C VAL A 43 5.97 -1.07 2.91
N CYS A 44 6.90 -1.49 2.05
CA CYS A 44 7.67 -2.72 2.18
C CYS A 44 9.17 -2.41 2.24
N ASN A 45 9.85 -2.97 3.24
CA ASN A 45 11.30 -2.87 3.41
C ASN A 45 12.04 -4.10 2.83
N TYR A 46 11.37 -4.82 1.93
CA TYR A 46 11.87 -5.99 1.23
C TYR A 46 11.31 -5.96 -0.20
N GLN A 47 11.98 -6.65 -1.11
CA GLN A 47 11.47 -6.88 -2.46
C GLN A 47 10.55 -8.09 -2.44
N LEU A 48 9.38 -7.98 -3.08
CA LEU A 48 8.58 -9.16 -3.39
C LEU A 48 9.25 -9.84 -4.58
N GLU A 49 9.86 -11.00 -4.32
CA GLU A 49 10.22 -11.92 -5.39
C GLU A 49 8.90 -12.48 -5.96
N GLU A 50 8.75 -12.48 -7.29
CA GLU A 50 7.63 -13.15 -7.93
C GLU A 50 7.81 -14.65 -7.67
N GLU A 51 7.04 -15.19 -6.73
CA GLU A 51 6.96 -16.64 -6.59
C GLU A 51 6.28 -17.21 -7.85
N PRO A 52 6.89 -18.20 -8.52
CA PRO A 52 6.27 -18.82 -9.67
C PRO A 52 4.92 -19.37 -9.22
N THR A 53 3.85 -18.99 -9.91
CA THR A 53 2.55 -19.55 -9.57
C THR A 53 2.54 -21.02 -9.95
N LEU A 54 1.75 -21.84 -9.25
CA LEU A 54 1.62 -23.28 -9.57
C LEU A 54 1.14 -23.54 -11.02
N PHE A 55 0.73 -22.49 -11.71
CA PHE A 55 0.14 -22.51 -13.05
C PHE A 55 1.03 -21.84 -14.11
N ASP A 56 2.25 -21.40 -13.75
CA ASP A 56 3.28 -20.92 -14.68
C ASP A 56 4.27 -22.03 -15.09
#